data_AF-A0A081UU87-F1
#
_entry.id   AF-A0A081UU87-F1
#
_cell.length_a   1.000
_cell.length_b   1.000
_cell.length_c   1.000
_cell.angle_alpha   90.00
_cell.angle_beta   90.00
_cell.angle_gamma   90.00
#
_symmetry.space_group_name_H-M   'P 1'
#
loop_
_entity.id
_entity.type
_entity.pdbx_description
1 polymer ?
#
loop_
_entity_poly.entity_id
_entity_poly.type
_entity_poly.pdbx_seq_one_letter_code
_entity_poly.pdbx_strand_id
1 'polypeptide(L)' 'MQIFLITFGVFLAVVVAMAIGYIFQKKTISGSCGGLGSIGIEKECDCPEPCDNRKKKMAKEEARRKMLAENRII' A
#
# COMPACT_ATOMS: atom_id res chain seq x y z
N MET A 1 27.40 -25.86 -15.57
CA MET A 1 26.38 -26.62 -14.82
C MET A 1 26.45 -26.42 -13.31
N GLN A 2 27.60 -26.62 -12.67
CA GLN A 2 27.75 -26.52 -11.21
C GLN A 2 27.38 -25.14 -10.65
N ILE A 3 27.92 -24.06 -11.24
CA ILE A 3 27.59 -22.69 -10.82
C ILE A 3 26.09 -22.40 -10.96
N PHE A 4 25.46 -22.87 -12.03
CA PHE A 4 24.02 -22.67 -12.25
C PHE A 4 23.18 -23.25 -11.10
N LEU A 5 23.47 -24.49 -10.67
CA LEU A 5 22.78 -25.12 -9.56
C LEU A 5 23.03 -24.39 -8.23
N ILE A 6 24.25 -23.93 -7.99
CA ILE A 6 24.60 -23.17 -6.79
C ILE A 6 23.84 -21.83 -6.77
N THR A 7 23.87 -21.07 -7.87
CA THR A 7 23.17 -19.78 -7.97
C THR A 7 21.66 -19.94 -7.83
N PHE A 8 21.09 -21.00 -8.41
CA PHE A 8 19.66 -21.30 -8.30
C PHE A 8 19.28 -21.63 -6.86
N GLY A 9 20.09 -22.43 -6.16
CA GLY A 9 19.91 -22.76 -4.75
C GLY A 9 19.96 -21.52 -3.84
N VAL A 10 20.93 -20.63 -4.07
CA VAL A 10 21.05 -19.37 -3.32
C VAL A 10 19.83 -18.48 -3.53
N PHE A 11 19.35 -18.37 -4.77
CA PHE A 11 18.17 -17.56 -5.08
C PHE A 11 16.92 -18.07 -4.35
N LEU A 12 16.69 -19.38 -4.36
CA LEU A 12 15.60 -20.01 -3.62
C LEU A 12 15.73 -19.78 -2.11
N ALA A 13 16.93 -19.91 -1.55
CA ALA A 13 17.16 -19.66 -0.14
C ALA A 13 16.78 -18.23 0.27
N VAL A 14 17.14 -17.22 -0.55
CA VAL A 14 16.78 -15.82 -0.31
C VAL A 14 15.27 -15.60 -0.37
N VAL A 15 14.58 -16.18 -1.37
CA VAL A 15 13.11 -16.06 -1.49
C VAL A 15 12.40 -16.67 -0.28
N VAL A 16 12.84 -17.84 0.16
CA VAL A 16 12.28 -18.50 1.36
C VAL A 16 12.54 -17.65 2.60
N ALA A 17 13.74 -17.10 2.77
CA ALA A 17 14.05 -16.20 3.87
C ALA A 17 13.17 -14.95 3.88
N MET A 18 12.90 -14.35 2.71
CA MET A 18 11.99 -13.22 2.58
C MET A 18 10.54 -13.59 2.92
N ALA A 19 10.06 -14.74 2.45
CA ALA A 19 8.72 -15.23 2.75
C ALA A 19 8.52 -15.49 4.25
N ILE A 20 9.51 -16.12 4.89
CA ILE A 20 9.54 -16.30 6.34
C ILE A 20 9.52 -14.93 7.02
N GLY A 21 10.39 -14.01 6.63
CA GLY A 21 10.42 -12.65 7.17
C GLY A 21 9.08 -11.92 7.06
N TYR A 22 8.37 -12.08 5.94
CA TYR A 22 7.04 -11.50 5.73
C TYR A 22 5.98 -12.10 6.66
N ILE A 23 5.98 -13.44 6.81
CA ILE A 23 5.05 -14.15 7.71
C ILE A 23 5.28 -13.75 9.17
N PHE A 24 6.53 -13.62 9.59
CA PHE A 24 6.87 -13.22 10.96
C PHE A 24 6.61 -11.73 11.23
N GLN A 25 6.88 -10.84 10.27
CA GLN A 25 6.63 -9.42 10.49
C GLN A 25 5.13 -9.09 10.54
N LYS A 26 4.24 -9.91 9.93
CA LYS A 26 2.77 -9.67 9.85
C LYS A 26 2.39 -8.21 9.60
N LYS A 27 3.29 -7.43 9.00
CA LYS A 27 3.03 -6.04 8.67
C LYS A 27 2.15 -6.13 7.47
N THR A 28 0.86 -5.84 7.67
CA THR A 28 -0.05 -5.51 6.59
C THR A 28 0.71 -4.57 5.68
N ILE A 29 0.80 -4.92 4.39
CA ILE A 29 1.44 -4.05 3.39
C ILE A 29 0.94 -2.66 3.68
N SER A 30 1.87 -1.81 4.11
CA SER A 30 1.58 -0.47 4.56
C SER A 30 1.19 0.32 3.32
N GLY A 31 -0.05 0.13 2.88
CA GLY A 31 -0.72 1.03 1.96
C GLY A 31 -0.88 2.39 2.62
N SER A 32 -1.67 3.27 2.01
CA SER A 32 -1.85 4.67 2.41
C SER A 32 -2.05 4.98 3.92
N CYS A 33 -2.35 3.99 4.77
CA CYS A 33 -2.57 4.13 6.23
C CYS A 33 -1.58 3.32 7.11
N GLY A 34 -0.56 2.67 6.55
CA GLY A 34 0.29 1.72 7.28
C GLY A 34 1.27 2.30 8.31
N GLY A 35 1.34 3.64 8.43
CA GLY A 35 2.12 4.33 9.47
C GLY A 35 1.31 4.75 10.70
N LEU A 36 0.00 4.52 10.72
CA LEU A 36 -0.88 4.99 11.81
C LEU A 36 -0.97 3.99 12.99
N GLY A 37 -0.44 2.78 12.82
CA GLY A 37 -0.41 1.75 13.86
C GLY A 37 0.47 2.09 15.07
N SER A 38 1.47 2.96 14.91
CA SER A 38 2.29 3.48 16.03
C SER A 38 1.61 4.58 16.85
N ILE A 39 0.40 5.03 16.45
CA ILE A 39 -0.39 6.07 17.11
C ILE A 39 -1.70 5.50 17.71
N GLY A 40 -1.91 4.18 17.66
CA GLY A 40 -3.06 3.53 18.30
C GLY A 40 -4.39 3.67 17.56
N ILE A 41 -4.38 4.11 16.30
CA ILE A 41 -5.55 4.04 15.41
C ILE A 41 -5.60 2.60 14.88
N GLU A 42 -6.16 1.70 15.69
CA GLU A 42 -6.43 0.35 15.25
C GLU A 42 -7.55 0.36 14.23
N LYS A 43 -7.25 -0.24 13.08
CA LYS A 43 -8.17 -1.01 12.26
C LYS A 43 -9.56 -0.36 12.10
N GLU A 44 -9.64 0.63 11.25
CA GLU A 44 -10.80 0.87 10.39
C GLU A 44 -10.40 2.00 9.45
N CYS A 45 -10.51 1.82 8.13
CA CYS A 45 -10.56 2.96 7.21
C CYS A 45 -11.92 3.67 7.33
N ASP A 46 -12.36 3.88 8.57
CA ASP A 46 -13.60 4.50 9.03
C ASP A 46 -13.25 5.54 10.12
N CYS A 47 -12.16 6.29 9.90
CA CYS A 47 -11.88 7.45 10.73
C CYS A 47 -13.02 8.47 10.52
N PRO A 48 -13.67 8.96 11.58
CA PRO A 48 -14.70 9.99 11.51
C PRO A 48 -14.19 11.30 10.89
N GLU A 49 -12.87 11.50 10.88
CA GLU A 49 -12.21 12.51 10.04
C GLU A 49 -11.27 11.84 9.02
N PRO A 50 -11.49 12.03 7.70
CA PRO A 50 -10.66 11.38 6.70
C PRO A 50 -9.21 11.87 6.79
N CYS A 51 -8.26 10.93 6.73
CA CYS A 51 -6.82 11.20 6.67
C CYS A 51 -6.49 12.22 5.58
N ASP A 52 -5.51 13.12 5.81
CA ASP A 52 -5.11 14.19 4.89
C ASP A 52 -4.85 13.71 3.45
N ASN A 53 -4.29 12.52 3.27
CA ASN A 53 -4.08 11.95 1.94
C ASN A 53 -5.38 11.51 1.25
N ARG A 54 -6.36 11.00 2.01
CA ARG A 54 -7.71 10.72 1.50
C ARG A 54 -8.48 12.02 1.23
N LYS A 55 -8.41 13.01 2.12
CA LYS A 55 -8.96 14.36 1.90
C LYS A 55 -8.40 14.99 0.62
N LYS A 56 -7.08 14.92 0.41
CA LYS A 56 -6.42 15.41 -0.82
C LYS A 56 -6.86 14.66 -2.07
N LYS A 57 -7.06 13.33 -2.01
CA LYS A 57 -7.58 12.55 -3.14
C LYS A 57 -9.04 12.89 -3.44
N MET A 58 -9.90 12.95 -2.42
CA MET A 58 -11.31 13.34 -2.56
C MET A 58 -11.44 14.76 -3.11
N ALA A 59 -10.67 15.73 -2.60
CA ALA A 59 -10.65 17.10 -3.13
C ALA A 59 -10.19 17.16 -4.60
N LYS A 60 -9.19 16.35 -4.99
CA LYS A 60 -8.77 16.23 -6.39
C LYS A 60 -9.85 15.59 -7.27
N GLU A 61 -10.54 14.57 -6.77
CA GLU A 61 -11.65 13.91 -7.47
C GLU A 61 -12.86 14.84 -7.60
N GLU A 62 -13.21 15.60 -6.58
CA GLU A 62 -14.26 16.62 -6.62
C GLU A 62 -13.92 17.76 -7.58
N ALA A 63 -12.69 18.28 -7.53
CA ALA A 63 -12.22 19.30 -8.48
C ALA A 63 -12.28 18.76 -9.92
N ARG A 64 -11.85 17.51 -10.14
CA ARG A 64 -11.95 16.84 -11.43
C ARG A 64 -13.41 16.65 -11.87
N ARG A 65 -14.31 16.28 -10.96
CA ARG A 65 -15.75 16.15 -11.23
C ARG A 65 -16.40 17.48 -11.59
N LYS A 66 -16.04 18.57 -10.90
CA LYS A 66 -16.51 19.92 -11.20
C LYS A 66 -16.06 20.36 -12.58
N MET A 67 -14.77 20.19 -12.89
CA MET A 67 -14.26 20.46 -14.24
C MET A 67 -14.91 19.57 -15.30
N LEU A 68 -15.18 18.29 -15.00
CA LEU A 68 -15.88 17.40 -15.94
C LEU A 68 -17.34 17.81 -16.16
N ALA A 69 -18.02 18.31 -15.13
CA ALA A 69 -19.40 18.78 -15.22
C ALA A 69 -19.50 20.13 -15.94
N GLU A 70 -18.53 21.02 -15.70
CA GLU A 70 -18.40 22.32 -16.38
C GLU A 70 -18.02 22.14 -17.86
N ASN A 71 -17.12 21.20 -18.17
CA ASN A 71 -16.74 20.86 -19.54
C ASN A 71 -17.61 19.77 -20.18
N ARG A 72 -18.68 19.30 -19.52
CA ARG A 72 -19.66 18.40 -20.16
C ARG A 72 -20.54 19.25 -21.06
N ILE A 73 -20.07 19.49 -22.28
CA ILE A 73 -20.86 19.99 -23.39
C ILE A 73 -21.88 18.89 -23.74
N ILE A 74 -23.16 19.30 -23.83
CA ILE A 74 -24.36 18.49 -24.11
C ILE A 74 -24.15 17.58 -25.32
#